data_AF-A0A1J3E4W8-F1
#
_entry.id   AF-A0A1J3E4W8-F1
#
_cell.length_a   1.000
_cell.length_b   1.000
_cell.length_c   1.000
_cell.angle_alpha   90.00
_cell.angle_beta   90.00
_cell.angle_gamma   90.00
#
_symmetry.space_group_name_H-M   'P 1'
#
loop_
_entity.id
_entity.type
_entity.pdbx_description
1 polymer ?
#
loop_
_entity_poly.entity_id
_entity_poly.type
_entity_poly.pdbx_seq_one_letter_code
_entity_poly.pdbx_strand_id
1 'polypeptide(L)'
;LRFLNIYTKKWLHKKSFKGMPNLRFLNIYTKKWDKKKEVRWHLHEGFNYLPLKLRLLRWDQYPVRRMPSSFCPQNLFKLQMSGSKLEKLWEGVHSLTGLKKMNLSKSTNLKEIPDLSMAT
;
A
#
# COMPACT_ATOMS: atom_id res chain seq x y z
N LEU A 1 16.96 4.60 -8.00
CA LEU A 1 16.47 4.61 -6.61
C LEU A 1 15.75 3.30 -6.28
N ARG A 2 16.09 2.61 -5.18
CA ARG A 2 15.45 1.34 -4.76
C ARG A 2 14.53 1.48 -3.54
N PHE A 3 14.75 2.50 -2.71
CA PHE A 3 14.01 2.73 -1.47
C PHE A 3 13.50 4.18 -1.45
N LEU A 4 12.27 4.39 -0.98
CA LEU A 4 11.67 5.72 -0.82
C LEU A 4 10.85 5.75 0.46
N ASN A 5 11.09 6.78 1.27
CA ASN A 5 10.30 7.08 2.48
C ASN A 5 9.62 8.43 2.32
N ILE A 6 8.31 8.48 2.60
CA ILE A 6 7.49 9.69 2.52
C ILE A 6 6.90 9.94 3.91
N TYR A 7 7.32 11.05 4.53
CA TYR A 7 7.01 11.38 5.93
C TYR A 7 6.00 12.53 6.10
N THR A 8 5.97 13.46 5.15
CA THR A 8 5.29 14.77 5.31
C THR A 8 4.45 15.17 4.10
N LYS A 9 4.51 14.41 3.00
CA LYS A 9 3.85 14.79 1.76
C LYS A 9 2.37 14.39 1.76
N LYS A 10 1.51 15.29 2.25
CA LYS A 10 0.05 15.05 2.27
C LYS A 10 -0.57 14.84 0.88
N TRP A 11 0.08 15.26 -0.20
CA TRP A 11 -0.44 15.20 -1.56
C TRP A 11 0.34 14.23 -2.45
N LEU A 12 -0.31 13.19 -2.95
CA LEU A 12 0.26 12.26 -3.92
C LEU A 12 -0.42 12.45 -5.27
N HIS A 13 0.36 12.93 -6.24
CA HIS A 13 -0.09 13.11 -7.62
C HIS A 13 -0.23 11.76 -8.34
N LYS A 14 -1.10 11.68 -9.34
CA LYS A 14 -1.39 10.46 -10.12
C LYS A 14 -0.17 9.82 -10.79
N LYS A 15 0.90 10.60 -11.01
CA LYS A 15 2.17 10.14 -11.62
C LYS A 15 3.34 9.99 -10.63
N SER A 16 3.12 10.11 -9.32
CA SER A 16 4.20 10.27 -8.31
C SER A 16 5.30 9.19 -8.37
N PHE A 17 4.96 7.98 -8.83
CA PHE A 17 5.91 6.86 -8.88
C PHE A 17 6.27 6.41 -10.31
N LYS A 18 5.73 7.05 -11.37
CA LYS A 18 5.96 6.60 -12.76
C LYS A 18 7.42 6.67 -13.19
N GLY A 19 8.19 7.63 -12.68
CA GLY A 19 9.63 7.75 -12.94
C GLY A 19 10.52 6.87 -12.06
N MET A 20 9.93 5.93 -11.30
CA MET A 20 10.67 5.10 -10.32
C MET A 20 10.51 3.60 -10.59
N PRO A 21 10.86 3.09 -11.80
CA PRO A 21 10.61 1.70 -12.19
C PRO A 21 11.39 0.66 -11.37
N ASN A 22 12.46 1.08 -10.71
CA ASN A 22 13.31 0.22 -9.87
C ASN A 22 13.01 0.36 -8.38
N LEU A 23 11.93 1.06 -8.00
CA LEU A 23 11.52 1.18 -6.60
C LEU A 23 11.05 -0.19 -6.09
N ARG A 24 11.68 -0.64 -4.99
CA ARG A 24 11.40 -1.93 -4.35
C ARG A 24 10.84 -1.76 -2.95
N PHE A 25 11.12 -0.65 -2.29
CA PHE A 25 10.69 -0.42 -0.90
C PHE A 25 10.07 0.96 -0.81
N LEU A 26 8.79 1.01 -0.47
CA LEU A 26 8.02 2.23 -0.34
C LEU A 26 7.42 2.28 1.06
N ASN A 27 7.84 3.27 1.85
CA ASN A 27 7.23 3.55 3.14
C ASN A 27 6.55 4.92 3.10
N ILE A 28 5.26 4.93 3.38
CA ILE A 28 4.42 6.12 3.49
C ILE A 28 3.77 6.05 4.87
N TYR A 29 4.25 6.87 5.78
CA TYR A 29 3.76 6.88 7.16
C TYR A 29 4.01 8.23 7.80
N THR A 30 3.25 8.55 8.84
CA THR A 30 3.42 9.79 9.58
C THR A 30 4.24 9.55 10.84
N LYS A 31 4.97 10.57 11.28
CA LYS A 31 5.61 10.55 12.60
C LYS A 31 4.49 10.59 13.66
N LYS A 32 4.47 9.55 14.49
CA LYS A 32 3.38 9.04 15.35
C LYS A 32 2.90 9.93 16.51
N TRP A 33 3.07 11.25 16.49
CA TRP A 33 2.93 12.03 17.72
C TRP A 33 1.52 12.53 18.04
N ASP A 34 0.56 12.41 17.13
CA ASP A 34 -0.84 12.72 17.43
C ASP A 34 -1.76 11.56 17.03
N LYS A 35 -1.99 10.63 17.96
CA LYS A 35 -3.00 9.55 17.81
C LYS A 35 -4.43 10.10 17.64
N LYS A 36 -4.65 11.39 17.89
CA LYS A 36 -5.96 12.07 17.80
C LYS A 36 -6.29 12.66 16.43
N LYS A 37 -5.33 12.71 15.49
CA LYS A 37 -5.58 13.29 14.16
C LYS A 37 -5.52 12.24 13.07
N GLU A 38 -6.66 12.01 12.41
CA GLU A 38 -6.71 11.27 11.16
C GLU A 38 -5.73 11.91 10.16
N VAL A 39 -4.82 11.11 9.62
CA VAL A 39 -3.90 11.58 8.58
C VAL A 39 -4.67 11.65 7.28
N ARG A 40 -4.98 12.86 6.83
CA ARG A 40 -5.56 13.07 5.49
C ARG A 40 -4.45 13.05 4.45
N TRP A 41 -4.26 11.89 3.84
CA TRP A 41 -3.55 11.76 2.58
C TRP A 41 -4.51 12.16 1.46
N HIS A 42 -4.17 13.23 0.74
CA HIS A 42 -4.84 13.65 -0.47
C HIS A 42 -4.20 12.95 -1.65
N LEU A 43 -4.81 11.83 -2.08
CA LEU A 43 -4.50 11.25 -3.37
C LEU A 43 -5.22 12.06 -4.43
N HIS A 44 -4.47 12.54 -5.41
CA HIS A 44 -5.05 13.21 -6.57
C HIS A 44 -6.00 12.24 -7.28
N GLU A 45 -7.09 12.78 -7.83
CA GLU A 45 -8.02 12.01 -8.65
C GLU A 45 -7.27 11.27 -9.76
N GLY A 46 -7.59 9.99 -9.93
CA GLY A 46 -6.90 9.10 -10.87
C GLY A 46 -5.54 8.58 -10.41
N PHE A 47 -5.19 8.67 -9.11
CA PHE A 47 -4.06 7.90 -8.56
C PHE A 47 -4.33 6.41 -8.74
N ASN A 48 -3.64 5.81 -9.71
CA ASN A 48 -3.87 4.43 -10.13
C ASN A 48 -2.56 3.73 -10.51
N TYR A 49 -1.45 4.12 -9.88
CA TYR A 49 -0.13 3.53 -10.17
C TYR A 49 0.71 3.30 -8.92
N LEU A 50 1.21 2.07 -8.77
CA LEU A 50 2.29 1.70 -7.86
C LEU A 50 3.38 0.95 -8.64
N PRO A 51 4.67 1.07 -8.26
CA PRO A 51 5.74 0.37 -8.96
C PRO A 51 5.61 -1.15 -8.91
N LEU A 52 5.79 -1.81 -10.06
CA LEU A 52 5.58 -3.26 -10.23
C LEU A 52 6.63 -4.13 -9.50
N LYS A 53 7.81 -3.57 -9.21
CA LYS A 53 8.91 -4.27 -8.55
C LYS A 53 8.90 -4.10 -7.02
N LEU A 54 7.78 -3.64 -6.44
CA LEU A 54 7.66 -3.47 -4.99
C LEU A 54 7.80 -4.81 -4.28
N ARG A 55 8.73 -4.84 -3.32
CA ARG A 55 8.96 -5.93 -2.36
C ARG A 55 8.45 -5.57 -0.98
N LEU A 56 8.45 -4.29 -0.63
CA LEU A 56 7.88 -3.81 0.63
C LEU A 56 7.01 -2.60 0.37
N LEU A 57 5.77 -2.68 0.84
CA LEU A 57 4.87 -1.54 0.91
C LEU A 57 4.43 -1.35 2.36
N ARG A 58 4.82 -0.21 2.95
CA ARG A 58 4.19 0.32 4.15
C ARG A 58 3.40 1.54 3.79
N TRP A 59 2.10 1.53 4.07
CA TRP A 59 1.23 2.68 3.88
C TRP A 59 0.14 2.69 4.96
N ASP A 60 0.52 3.15 6.15
CA ASP A 60 -0.39 3.25 7.28
C ASP A 60 -1.45 4.34 6.99
N GLN A 61 -2.70 4.11 7.41
CA GLN A 61 -3.83 5.02 7.17
C GLN A 61 -4.10 5.27 5.68
N TYR A 62 -3.93 4.25 4.83
CA TYR A 62 -4.21 4.38 3.40
C TYR A 62 -5.66 4.84 3.16
N PRO A 63 -5.88 5.93 2.41
CA PRO A 63 -7.14 6.67 2.45
C PRO A 63 -8.20 6.17 1.46
N VAL A 64 -7.86 5.22 0.58
CA VAL A 64 -8.74 4.76 -0.51
C VAL A 64 -9.26 3.36 -0.21
N ARG A 65 -10.47 3.07 -0.71
CA ARG A 65 -11.20 1.82 -0.50
C ARG A 65 -10.62 0.62 -1.27
N ARG A 66 -9.82 0.87 -2.32
CA ARG A 66 -9.23 -0.15 -3.18
C ARG A 66 -7.77 0.18 -3.51
N MET A 67 -6.98 -0.84 -3.81
CA MET A 67 -5.63 -0.65 -4.35
C MET A 67 -5.69 -0.13 -5.79
N PRO A 68 -4.61 0.51 -6.29
CA PRO A 68 -4.47 0.80 -7.71
C PRO A 68 -4.61 -0.47 -8.56
N SER A 69 -5.31 -0.39 -9.69
CA SER A 69 -5.48 -1.51 -10.63
C SER A 69 -4.16 -2.06 -11.18
N SER A 70 -3.11 -1.23 -11.26
CA SER A 70 -1.76 -1.66 -11.65
C SER A 70 -1.01 -2.46 -10.58
N PHE A 71 -1.55 -2.56 -9.37
CA PHE A 71 -0.85 -3.16 -8.25
C PHE A 71 -0.67 -4.67 -8.48
N CYS A 72 0.58 -5.13 -8.40
CA CYS A 72 0.91 -6.54 -8.58
C CYS A 72 1.66 -7.05 -7.34
N PRO A 73 1.06 -7.94 -6.53
CA PRO A 73 1.67 -8.41 -5.28
C PRO A 73 2.71 -9.53 -5.47
N GLN A 74 2.96 -9.99 -6.70
CA GLN A 74 3.83 -11.15 -6.98
C GLN A 74 5.24 -11.03 -6.38
N ASN A 75 5.81 -9.83 -6.39
CA ASN A 75 7.15 -9.56 -5.84
C ASN A 75 7.14 -9.17 -4.36
N LEU A 76 5.96 -9.09 -3.74
CA LEU A 76 5.77 -8.48 -2.44
C LEU A 76 6.22 -9.43 -1.34
N PHE A 77 7.23 -9.01 -0.59
CA PHE A 77 7.72 -9.69 0.59
C PHE A 77 6.98 -9.27 1.86
N LYS A 78 6.61 -7.98 1.96
CA LYS A 78 5.96 -7.41 3.14
C LYS A 78 4.93 -6.33 2.79
N LEU A 79 3.74 -6.46 3.35
CA LEU A 79 2.65 -5.48 3.28
C LEU A 79 2.29 -4.98 4.68
N GLN A 80 2.30 -3.66 4.89
CA GLN A 80 1.88 -3.02 6.14
C GLN A 80 0.94 -1.86 5.81
N MET A 81 -0.34 -1.99 6.10
CA MET A 81 -1.35 -0.96 5.84
C MET A 81 -2.32 -0.87 7.02
N SER A 82 -1.78 -0.59 8.21
CA SER A 82 -2.61 -0.53 9.42
C SER A 82 -3.53 0.69 9.39
N GLY A 83 -4.78 0.51 9.84
CA GLY A 83 -5.78 1.57 9.89
C GLY A 83 -6.23 2.04 8.52
N SER A 84 -6.16 1.16 7.52
CA SER A 84 -6.53 1.49 6.14
C SER A 84 -8.05 1.61 5.96
N LYS A 85 -8.47 2.44 5.01
CA LYS A 85 -9.85 2.51 4.51
C LYS A 85 -10.17 1.46 3.44
N LEU A 86 -9.22 0.57 3.12
CA LEU A 86 -9.41 -0.53 2.18
C LEU A 86 -10.62 -1.37 2.60
N GLU A 87 -11.51 -1.60 1.62
CA GLU A 87 -12.59 -2.58 1.75
C GLU A 87 -12.14 -3.95 1.23
N LYS A 88 -11.26 -3.96 0.23
CA LYS A 88 -10.64 -5.13 -0.38
C LYS A 88 -9.28 -4.76 -0.97
N LEU A 89 -8.34 -5.71 -0.98
CA LEU A 89 -6.97 -5.47 -1.45
C LEU A 89 -6.83 -5.62 -2.97
N TRP A 90 -7.22 -6.76 -3.53
CA TRP A 90 -7.20 -7.07 -4.95
C TRP A 90 -8.22 -8.16 -5.27
N GLU A 91 -8.53 -8.32 -6.57
CA GLU A 91 -9.46 -9.33 -7.08
C GLU A 91 -8.69 -10.55 -7.59
N GLY A 92 -9.31 -11.73 -7.48
CA GLY A 92 -8.75 -12.98 -7.96
C GLY A 92 -7.58 -13.51 -7.13
N VAL A 93 -6.98 -14.59 -7.64
CA VAL A 93 -5.86 -15.28 -7.01
C VAL A 93 -4.55 -14.76 -7.59
N HIS A 94 -3.63 -14.35 -6.71
CA HIS A 94 -2.28 -13.96 -7.11
C HIS A 94 -1.26 -14.93 -6.50
N SER A 95 -0.14 -15.15 -7.22
CA SER A 95 1.02 -15.77 -6.60
C SER A 95 1.55 -14.87 -5.49
N LEU A 96 1.62 -15.40 -4.27
CA LEU A 96 2.09 -14.70 -3.07
C LEU A 96 3.26 -15.47 -2.43
N THR A 97 3.97 -16.28 -3.20
CA THR A 97 5.09 -17.14 -2.75
C THR A 97 6.19 -16.36 -2.03
N GLY A 98 6.38 -15.09 -2.39
CA GLY A 98 7.33 -14.19 -1.73
C GLY A 98 6.81 -13.54 -0.44
N LEU A 99 5.50 -13.55 -0.17
CA LEU A 99 4.87 -12.77 0.88
C LEU A 99 5.04 -13.45 2.24
N LYS A 100 5.85 -12.85 3.11
CA LYS A 100 6.10 -13.38 4.47
C LYS A 100 5.38 -12.65 5.58
N LYS A 101 4.94 -11.41 5.33
CA LYS A 101 4.30 -10.57 6.37
C LYS A 101 3.21 -9.69 5.77
N MET A 102 2.00 -9.82 6.29
CA MET A 102 0.88 -8.93 6.02
C MET A 102 0.35 -8.34 7.34
N ASN A 103 0.18 -7.02 7.40
CA ASN A 103 -0.45 -6.34 8.54
C ASN A 103 -1.51 -5.36 8.04
N LEU A 104 -2.77 -5.70 8.31
CA LEU A 104 -3.96 -4.88 8.04
C LEU A 104 -4.70 -4.48 9.33
N SER A 105 -4.03 -4.59 10.48
CA SER A 105 -4.63 -4.29 11.79
C SER A 105 -5.28 -2.90 11.83
N LYS A 106 -6.41 -2.79 12.55
CA LYS A 106 -7.21 -1.55 12.68
C LYS A 106 -7.90 -1.07 11.40
N SER A 107 -7.89 -1.85 10.32
CA SER A 107 -8.63 -1.52 9.09
C SER A 107 -10.08 -1.96 9.22
N THR A 108 -10.90 -1.12 9.84
CA THR A 108 -12.31 -1.43 10.18
C THR A 108 -13.23 -1.57 8.98
N ASN A 109 -12.82 -1.07 7.81
CA ASN A 109 -13.61 -1.13 6.58
C ASN A 109 -13.36 -2.41 5.77
N LEU A 110 -12.37 -3.22 6.14
CA LEU A 110 -11.98 -4.40 5.39
C LEU A 110 -13.12 -5.43 5.44
N LYS A 111 -13.71 -5.73 4.28
CA LYS A 111 -14.83 -6.67 4.14
C LYS A 111 -14.34 -8.07 3.78
N GLU A 112 -13.26 -8.14 3.01
CA GLU A 112 -12.72 -9.38 2.47
C GLU A 112 -11.20 -9.41 2.65
N ILE A 113 -10.69 -10.55 3.11
CA ILE A 113 -9.27 -10.87 3.06
C ILE A 113 -8.93 -11.43 1.67
N PRO A 114 -7.76 -11.07 1.09
CA PRO A 114 -7.35 -11.65 -0.18
C PRO A 114 -7.14 -13.15 -0.04
N ASP A 115 -7.30 -13.90 -1.13
CA ASP A 115 -6.95 -15.31 -1.16
C ASP A 115 -5.43 -15.47 -0.91
N LEU A 116 -5.09 -16.19 0.16
CA LEU A 116 -3.73 -16.47 0.60
C LEU A 116 -3.29 -17.92 0.33
N SER A 117 -4.09 -18.71 -0.40
CA SER A 117 -3.79 -20.12 -0.71
C SER A 117 -2.46 -20.31 -1.44
N MET A 118 -2.02 -19.29 -2.18
CA MET A 118 -0.74 -19.26 -2.91
C MET A 118 0.38 -18.51 -2.18
N ALA A 119 0.22 -18.26 -0.87
CA ALA A 119 1.30 -17.83 0.00
C ALA A 119 2.03 -19.05 0.59
N THR A 120 3.34 -18.95 0.78
CA THR A 120 4.21 -20.04 1.26
C THR A 120 5.12 -19.55 2.37
#